data_AF-A0AAE1JD73-F1
#
_entry.id   AF-A0AAE1JD73-F1
#
_cell.length_a   1.000
_cell.length_b   1.000
_cell.length_c   1.000
_cell.angle_alpha   90.00
_cell.angle_beta   90.00
_cell.angle_gamma   90.00
#
_symmetry.space_group_name_H-M   'P 1'
#
loop_
_entity.id
_entity.type
_entity.pdbx_description
1 polymer ?
#
loop_
_entity_poly.entity_id
_entity_poly.type
_entity_poly.pdbx_seq_one_letter_code
_entity_poly.pdbx_strand_id
1 'polypeptide(L)' 'MERKSLVVVFSILILLLAAQEVVVKAEAQTCEKPSKFFKGPCFSETGDPRCDVRCRRDEGLLSGFCKGLKCVCTYAC' A
#
# COMPACT_ATOMS: atom_id res chain seq x y z
N MET A 1 -14.14 27.12 -44.03
CA MET A 1 -14.98 26.02 -43.52
C MET A 1 -14.72 25.83 -42.01
N GLU A 2 -14.62 26.95 -41.27
CA GLU A 2 -13.84 26.97 -40.03
C GLU A 2 -14.67 26.59 -38.78
N ARG A 3 -15.95 27.00 -38.75
CA ARG A 3 -16.81 26.87 -37.55
C ARG A 3 -17.25 25.43 -37.28
N LYS A 4 -17.55 24.65 -38.33
CA LYS A 4 -17.93 23.23 -38.20
C LYS A 4 -16.75 22.37 -37.74
N SER A 5 -15.55 22.69 -38.21
CA SER A 5 -14.32 22.00 -37.82
C SER A 5 -14.00 22.23 -36.34
N LEU A 6 -14.13 23.47 -35.84
CA LEU A 6 -13.92 23.79 -34.43
C LEU A 6 -14.87 23.04 -33.51
N VAL A 7 -16.15 22.93 -33.87
CA VAL A 7 -17.14 22.19 -33.06
C VAL A 7 -16.78 20.71 -32.96
N VAL A 8 -16.34 20.10 -34.07
CA VAL A 8 -15.92 18.68 -34.07
C VAL A 8 -14.68 18.48 -33.22
N VAL A 9 -13.67 19.35 -33.36
CA VAL A 9 -12.44 19.29 -32.56
C VAL A 9 -12.75 19.46 -31.07
N PHE A 10 -13.62 20.40 -30.71
CA PHE A 10 -14.04 20.60 -29.32
C PHE A 10 -14.79 19.40 -28.76
N SER A 11 -15.65 18.78 -29.58
CA SER A 11 -16.42 17.59 -29.19
C SER A 11 -15.51 16.40 -28.91
N ILE A 12 -14.47 16.20 -29.74
CA ILE A 12 -13.49 15.13 -29.56
C ILE A 12 -12.66 15.38 -28.29
N LEU A 13 -12.24 16.62 -28.03
CA LEU A 13 -11.53 17.01 -26.81
C LEU A 13 -12.35 16.70 -25.55
N ILE A 14 -13.63 17.07 -25.53
CA ILE A 14 -14.52 16.78 -24.38
C ILE A 14 -14.66 15.27 -24.17
N LEU A 15 -14.79 14.49 -25.24
CA LEU A 15 -14.89 13.03 -25.15
C LEU A 15 -13.60 12.40 -24.57
N LEU A 16 -12.44 12.92 -24.97
CA LEU A 16 -11.14 12.49 -24.44
C LEU A 16 -10.96 12.84 -22.95
N LEU A 17 -11.46 14.00 -22.53
CA LEU A 17 -11.44 14.40 -21.12
C LEU A 17 -12.39 13.55 -20.27
N ALA A 18 -13.55 13.17 -20.82
CA ALA A 18 -14.53 12.33 -20.12
C ALA A 18 -14.06 10.87 -19.94
N ALA A 19 -13.21 10.36 -20.84
CA ALA A 19 -12.61 9.02 -20.76
C ALA A 19 -11.43 8.91 -19.78
N GLN A 20 -11.21 9.92 -18.94
CA GLN A 20 -10.24 9.82 -17.85
C GLN A 20 -10.86 9.02 -16.71
N GLU A 21 -10.77 7.70 -16.82
CA GLU A 21 -11.06 6.78 -15.72
C GLU A 21 -10.11 7.15 -14.55
N VAL A 22 -10.65 7.75 -13.49
CA VAL A 22 -9.89 7.96 -12.24
C VAL A 22 -9.68 6.58 -11.62
N VAL A 23 -8.55 5.94 -11.95
CA VAL A 23 -8.10 4.74 -11.27
C VAL A 23 -7.69 5.15 -9.85
N VAL A 24 -8.64 5.10 -8.93
CA VAL A 24 -8.35 5.16 -7.50
C VAL A 24 -7.52 3.91 -7.20
N LYS A 25 -6.21 4.10 -6.98
CA LYS A 25 -5.39 3.07 -6.36
C LYS A 25 -5.98 2.81 -4.98
N ALA A 26 -6.76 1.74 -4.85
CA ALA A 26 -7.07 1.19 -3.56
C ALA A 26 -5.75 0.63 -3.00
N GLU A 27 -5.08 1.40 -2.16
CA GLU A 27 -4.03 0.87 -1.28
C GLU A 27 -4.67 -0.28 -0.50
N ALA A 28 -4.09 -1.49 -0.58
CA ALA A 28 -4.58 -2.62 0.21
C ALA A 28 -4.57 -2.20 1.69
N GLN A 29 -5.66 -2.46 2.40
CA GLN A 29 -5.72 -2.12 3.81
C GLN A 29 -4.65 -2.93 4.54
N THR A 30 -3.85 -2.26 5.36
CA THR A 30 -2.81 -2.94 6.14
C THR A 30 -3.28 -3.07 7.58
N CYS A 31 -3.30 -4.30 8.07
CA CYS A 31 -3.62 -4.61 9.45
C CYS A 31 -2.36 -4.98 10.22
N GLU A 32 -2.37 -4.72 11.52
CA GLU A 32 -1.30 -5.07 12.45
C GLU A 32 -1.71 -6.29 13.30
N LYS A 33 -0.78 -7.21 13.56
CA LYS A 33 -0.95 -8.26 14.57
C LYS A 33 0.36 -8.56 15.29
N PRO A 34 0.35 -8.94 16.57
CA PRO A 34 1.58 -9.35 17.26
C PRO A 34 2.15 -10.63 16.64
N SER A 35 3.48 -10.71 16.55
CA SER A 35 4.17 -11.91 16.07
C SER A 35 3.93 -13.09 17.00
N LYS A 36 3.67 -14.28 16.43
CA LYS A 36 3.54 -15.54 17.19
C LYS A 36 4.88 -16.20 17.52
N PHE A 37 5.90 -15.94 16.69
CA PHE A 37 7.18 -16.66 16.76
C PHE A 37 8.31 -15.81 17.35
N PHE A 38 8.17 -14.49 17.35
CA PHE A 38 9.17 -13.62 17.95
C PHE A 38 9.13 -13.72 19.47
N LYS A 39 10.24 -14.14 20.07
CA LYS A 39 10.40 -14.28 21.53
C LYS A 39 11.47 -13.32 22.04
N GLY A 40 11.18 -12.70 23.18
CA GLY A 40 12.08 -11.75 23.82
C GLY A 40 11.76 -10.29 23.49
N PRO A 41 12.47 -9.35 24.15
CA PRO A 41 12.23 -7.92 23.98
C PRO A 41 12.66 -7.46 22.58
N CYS A 42 11.78 -6.69 21.94
CA CYS A 42 12.01 -6.06 20.64
C CYS A 42 12.39 -4.58 20.85
N PHE A 43 13.61 -4.21 20.51
CA PHE A 43 14.09 -2.81 20.60
C PHE A 43 14.21 -2.22 19.20
N SER A 44 13.70 -1.00 18.97
CA SER A 44 13.54 -0.48 17.61
C SER A 44 14.82 -0.38 16.78
N GLU A 45 16.00 -0.22 17.39
CA GLU A 45 17.26 -0.15 16.63
C GLU A 45 17.79 -1.52 16.16
N THR A 46 17.70 -2.54 17.01
CA THR A 46 18.34 -3.86 16.74
C THR A 46 17.33 -4.99 16.50
N GLY A 47 16.11 -4.80 16.97
CA GLY A 47 15.01 -5.75 16.97
C GLY A 47 14.12 -5.64 15.74
N ASP A 48 13.92 -4.45 15.17
CA ASP A 48 13.13 -4.24 13.96
C ASP A 48 13.56 -5.14 12.79
N PRO A 49 14.85 -5.21 12.39
CA PRO A 49 15.25 -6.09 11.28
C PRO A 49 15.05 -7.58 11.61
N ARG A 50 15.15 -7.98 12.88
CA ARG A 50 14.90 -9.36 13.31
C ARG A 50 13.41 -9.69 13.33
N CYS A 51 12.60 -8.74 13.78
CA CYS A 51 11.15 -8.83 13.83
C CYS A 51 10.58 -8.92 12.41
N ASP A 52 10.98 -8.00 11.54
CA ASP A 52 10.60 -7.98 10.14
C ASP A 52 10.95 -9.29 9.41
N VAL A 53 12.19 -9.79 9.57
CA VAL A 53 12.61 -11.07 8.96
C VAL A 53 11.75 -12.22 9.47
N ARG A 54 11.40 -12.25 10.76
CA ARG A 54 10.53 -13.29 11.33
C ARG A 54 9.10 -13.18 10.77
N CYS A 55 8.54 -11.98 10.73
CA CYS A 55 7.20 -11.73 10.19
C CYS A 55 7.11 -12.13 8.71
N ARG A 56 8.12 -11.80 7.90
CA ARG A 56 8.16 -12.15 6.48
C ARG A 56 8.42 -13.64 6.23
N ARG A 57 9.42 -14.22 6.92
CA ARG A 57 9.87 -15.60 6.65
C ARG A 57 9.01 -16.66 7.32
N ASP A 58 8.57 -16.44 8.56
CA ASP A 58 7.91 -17.47 9.36
C ASP A 58 6.39 -17.31 9.42
N GLU A 59 5.89 -16.08 9.31
CA GLU A 59 4.45 -15.81 9.34
C GLU A 59 3.88 -15.50 7.95
N GLY A 60 4.72 -15.33 6.93
CA GLY A 60 4.31 -15.01 5.57
C GLY A 60 3.62 -13.64 5.45
N LEU A 61 4.03 -12.67 6.27
CA LEU A 61 3.43 -11.34 6.36
C LEU A 61 4.25 -10.30 5.59
N LEU A 62 3.71 -9.10 5.44
CA LEU A 62 4.31 -8.05 4.61
C LEU A 62 5.57 -7.46 5.24
N SER A 63 5.51 -7.12 6.53
CA SER A 63 6.64 -6.55 7.28
C SER A 63 6.42 -6.70 8.79
N GLY A 64 7.34 -6.21 9.60
CA GLY A 64 7.18 -6.12 11.04
C GLY A 64 8.12 -5.12 11.70
N PHE A 65 7.72 -4.61 12.85
CA PHE A 65 8.45 -3.60 13.63
C PHE A 65 8.26 -3.78 15.13
N CYS A 66 9.15 -3.20 15.93
CA CYS A 66 9.02 -3.23 17.39
C CYS A 66 8.04 -2.15 17.88
N LYS A 67 7.01 -2.55 18.63
CA LYS A 67 6.05 -1.66 19.31
C LYS A 67 5.98 -2.04 20.79
N GLY A 68 6.47 -1.17 21.67
CA GLY A 68 6.39 -1.37 23.13
C GLY A 68 7.00 -2.70 23.60
N LEU A 69 8.22 -3.01 23.15
CA LEU A 69 8.96 -4.26 23.42
C LEU A 69 8.40 -5.53 22.78
N LYS A 70 7.30 -5.44 22.02
CA LYS A 70 6.72 -6.55 21.26
C LYS A 70 6.97 -6.38 19.77
N CYS A 71 7.17 -7.49 19.07
CA CYS A 71 7.22 -7.50 17.62
C CYS A 71 5.79 -7.50 17.05
N VAL A 72 5.48 -6.53 16.20
CA VAL A 72 4.20 -6.38 15.52
C VAL A 72 4.42 -6.55 14.02
N CYS A 73 3.66 -7.44 13.40
CA CYS A 73 3.72 -7.70 11.98
C CYS A 73 2.57 -6.99 11.24
N THR A 74 2.82 -6.55 10.02
CA THR A 74 1.82 -5.97 9.12
C THR A 74 1.43 -6.96 8.02
N TYR A 75 0.16 -7.00 7.66
CA TYR A 75 -0.36 -7.90 6.63
C TYR A 75 -1.51 -7.26 5.86
N ALA A 76 -1.75 -7.76 4.65
CA ALA A 76 -2.89 -7.32 3.85
C ALA A 76 -4.19 -7.85 4.47
N CYS A 77 -5.12 -6.94 4.69
CA CYS A 77 -6.51 -7.12 5.02
C CYS A 77 -7.33 -6.10 4.18
#